data_AF-A0A942P7A9-F1
#
_entry.id   AF-A0A942P7A9-F1
#
_cell.length_a   1.000
_cell.length_b   1.000
_cell.length_c   1.000
_cell.angle_alpha   90.00
_cell.angle_beta   90.00
_cell.angle_gamma   90.00
#
_symmetry.space_group_name_H-M   'P 1'
#
loop_
_entity.id
_entity.type
_entity.pdbx_description
1 polymer ?
#
loop_
_entity_poly.entity_id
_entity_poly.type
_entity_poly.pdbx_seq_one_letter_code
_entity_poly.pdbx_strand_id
1 'polypeptide(L)'
;MRNSLRWIAVSGLLLAADAVPAQQKHPFASMPVAIEARDIPAFSRKDPSQRRFGKLEYIGGVVLSSKEKHFGGISGLHILPDGRRFIAHSDRGNWFRGNFTFDGDRITGIQHAEMTPMRGPRG
;
A
#
# COMPACT_ATOMS: atom_id res chain seq x y z
N MET A 1 -55.45 -31.12 -43.38
CA MET A 1 -56.07 -30.25 -42.37
C MET A 1 -55.44 -30.56 -41.01
N ARG A 2 -54.65 -29.60 -40.49
CA ARG A 2 -54.47 -29.18 -39.08
C ARG A 2 -53.97 -30.17 -37.99
N ASN A 3 -52.87 -29.74 -37.34
CA ASN A 3 -52.48 -29.88 -35.91
C ASN A 3 -51.94 -31.23 -35.40
N SER A 4 -50.96 -31.29 -34.48
CA SER A 4 -50.29 -30.26 -33.66
C SER A 4 -49.02 -30.83 -33.02
N LEU A 5 -47.87 -30.15 -33.16
CA LEU A 5 -46.68 -30.43 -32.37
C LEU A 5 -46.82 -29.74 -31.00
N ARG A 6 -46.72 -30.52 -29.92
CA ARG A 6 -46.75 -30.05 -28.54
C ARG A 6 -45.36 -29.47 -28.22
N TRP A 7 -45.30 -28.20 -27.86
CA TRP A 7 -44.09 -27.59 -27.32
C TRP A 7 -43.93 -28.04 -25.87
N ILE A 8 -42.83 -28.74 -25.56
CA ILE A 8 -42.36 -28.89 -24.18
C ILE A 8 -41.36 -27.75 -23.96
N ALA A 9 -41.77 -26.74 -23.20
CA ALA A 9 -40.85 -25.75 -22.67
C ALA A 9 -40.10 -26.39 -21.49
N VAL A 10 -38.83 -26.70 -21.68
CA VAL A 10 -37.93 -27.05 -20.57
C VAL A 10 -37.36 -25.74 -20.04
N SER A 11 -37.86 -25.29 -18.90
CA SER A 11 -37.28 -24.18 -18.14
C SER A 11 -35.94 -24.63 -17.56
N GLY A 12 -34.83 -24.20 -18.17
CA GLY A 12 -33.50 -24.37 -17.60
C GLY A 12 -33.31 -23.42 -16.42
N LEU A 13 -33.15 -23.96 -15.22
CA LEU A 13 -32.71 -23.22 -14.04
C LEU A 13 -31.25 -22.80 -14.26
N LEU A 14 -31.01 -21.55 -14.63
CA LEU A 14 -29.67 -20.97 -14.67
C LEU A 14 -29.17 -20.80 -13.23
N LEU A 15 -28.34 -21.74 -12.78
CA LEU A 15 -27.43 -21.52 -11.66
C LEU A 15 -26.46 -20.42 -12.07
N ALA A 16 -26.71 -19.19 -11.63
CA ALA A 16 -25.71 -18.13 -11.70
C ALA A 16 -24.55 -18.56 -10.78
N ALA A 17 -23.48 -19.09 -11.37
CA ALA A 17 -22.22 -19.21 -10.66
C ALA A 17 -21.77 -17.79 -10.32
N ASP A 18 -21.76 -17.46 -9.02
CA ASP A 18 -21.13 -16.24 -8.54
C ASP A 18 -19.68 -16.25 -9.03
N ALA A 19 -19.41 -15.45 -10.05
CA ALA A 19 -18.07 -15.23 -10.54
C ALA A 19 -17.28 -14.58 -9.40
N VAL A 20 -16.49 -15.38 -8.69
CA VAL A 20 -15.46 -14.87 -7.79
C VAL A 20 -14.62 -13.90 -8.63
N PRO A 21 -14.57 -12.60 -8.33
CA PRO A 21 -13.83 -11.67 -9.15
C PRO A 21 -12.40 -12.15 -9.24
N ALA A 22 -11.94 -12.43 -10.46
CA ALA A 22 -10.57 -12.83 -10.70
C ALA A 22 -9.66 -11.73 -10.16
N GLN A 23 -8.92 -12.05 -9.09
CA GLN A 23 -7.92 -11.16 -8.52
C GLN A 23 -6.99 -10.73 -9.66
N GLN A 24 -6.96 -9.43 -9.97
CA GLN A 24 -6.08 -8.92 -11.02
C GLN A 24 -4.67 -9.40 -10.71
N LYS A 25 -4.10 -10.19 -11.63
CA LYS A 25 -2.71 -10.62 -11.55
C LYS A 25 -1.85 -9.38 -11.81
N HIS A 26 -1.54 -8.63 -10.75
CA HIS A 26 -0.45 -7.67 -10.83
C HIS A 26 0.82 -8.45 -11.15
N PRO A 27 1.61 -8.06 -12.16
CA PRO A 27 2.90 -8.69 -12.38
C PRO A 27 3.69 -8.63 -11.07
N PHE A 28 4.22 -9.78 -10.63
CA PHE A 28 5.08 -9.90 -9.47
C PHE A 28 6.47 -9.31 -9.74
N ALA A 29 6.48 -8.05 -10.15
CA ALA A 29 7.68 -7.30 -10.43
C ALA A 29 7.80 -6.19 -9.39
N SER A 30 9.03 -5.98 -8.91
CA SER A 30 9.35 -4.74 -8.22
C SER A 30 9.16 -3.59 -9.20
N MET A 31 8.46 -2.54 -8.79
CA MET A 31 8.28 -1.34 -9.60
C MET A 31 8.75 -0.12 -8.84
N PRO A 32 9.43 0.83 -9.51
CA PRO A 32 9.77 2.10 -8.90
C PRO A 32 8.49 2.87 -8.55
N VAL A 33 8.48 3.54 -7.41
CA VAL A 33 7.37 4.38 -6.96
C VAL A 33 7.89 5.77 -6.65
N ALA A 34 7.32 6.79 -7.28
CA ALA A 34 7.59 8.17 -6.92
C ALA A 34 6.86 8.49 -5.60
N ILE A 35 7.62 8.89 -4.58
CA ILE A 35 7.08 9.29 -3.27
C ILE A 35 7.43 10.76 -3.06
N GLU A 36 6.40 11.56 -2.85
CA GLU A 36 6.52 12.93 -2.37
C GLU A 36 6.50 12.91 -0.84
N ALA A 37 7.37 13.71 -0.23
CA ALA A 37 7.46 13.85 1.21
C ALA A 37 7.23 15.31 1.60
N ARG A 38 6.37 15.54 2.58
CA ARG A 38 6.12 16.85 3.16
C ARG A 38 6.47 16.84 4.64
N ASP A 39 7.25 17.80 5.09
CA ASP A 39 7.65 17.92 6.49
C ASP A 39 6.44 18.07 7.44
N ILE A 40 6.58 17.47 8.62
CA ILE A 40 5.76 17.71 9.80
C ILE A 40 6.62 18.54 10.75
N PRO A 41 6.51 19.87 10.74
CA PRO A 41 7.48 20.74 11.42
C PRO A 41 7.44 20.59 12.94
N ALA A 42 6.27 20.26 13.50
CA ALA A 42 6.05 20.05 14.92
C ALA A 42 4.97 18.98 15.16
N PHE A 43 5.12 18.21 16.24
CA PHE A 43 4.13 17.18 16.60
C PHE A 43 2.96 17.73 17.41
N SER A 44 3.20 18.70 18.29
CA SER A 44 2.13 19.36 19.05
C SER A 44 1.46 20.43 18.20
N ARG A 45 0.13 20.29 18.05
CA ARG A 45 -0.71 21.31 17.38
C ARG A 45 -0.93 22.56 18.23
N LYS A 46 -0.78 22.46 19.55
CA LYS A 46 -1.03 23.56 20.50
C LYS A 46 0.23 24.40 20.74
N ASP A 47 1.37 23.74 20.84
CA ASP A 47 2.67 24.35 21.09
C ASP A 47 3.72 23.76 20.12
N PRO A 48 3.98 24.41 18.97
CA PRO A 48 4.95 23.93 18.00
C PRO A 48 6.39 23.83 18.53
N SER A 49 6.71 24.50 19.64
CA SER A 49 8.03 24.45 20.27
C SER A 49 8.21 23.22 21.16
N GLN A 50 7.11 22.55 21.53
CA GLN A 50 7.16 21.34 22.36
C GLN A 50 7.79 20.18 21.59
N ARG A 51 8.98 19.78 22.03
CA ARG A 51 9.70 18.62 21.48
C ARG A 51 9.59 17.36 22.32
N ARG A 52 9.42 17.47 23.63
CA ARG A 52 9.40 16.31 24.54
C ARG A 52 7.97 15.89 24.89
N PHE A 53 7.71 14.58 24.74
CA PHE A 53 6.43 13.91 25.00
C PHE A 53 6.69 12.71 25.91
N GLY A 54 6.62 12.93 27.23
CA GLY A 54 7.02 11.93 28.22
C GLY A 54 8.51 11.59 28.10
N LYS A 55 8.82 10.31 27.84
CA LYS A 55 10.19 9.81 27.63
C LYS A 55 10.69 9.96 26.19
N LEU A 56 9.84 10.42 25.27
CA LEU A 56 10.15 10.51 23.85
C LEU A 56 10.41 11.95 23.44
N GLU A 57 11.30 12.13 22.46
CA GLU A 57 11.56 13.40 21.83
C GLU A 57 11.16 13.34 20.35
N TYR A 58 10.44 14.35 19.89
CA TYR A 58 10.11 14.52 18.49
C TYR A 58 11.36 14.97 17.72
N ILE A 59 11.91 14.04 16.95
CA ILE A 59 13.09 14.27 16.10
C ILE A 59 12.72 14.72 14.69
N GLY A 60 11.48 14.47 14.26
CA GLY A 60 10.98 14.85 12.94
C GLY A 60 9.90 13.89 12.45
N GLY A 61 9.34 14.19 11.29
CA GLY A 61 8.28 13.41 10.67
C GLY A 61 7.96 13.93 9.29
N VAL A 62 7.53 13.04 8.40
CA VAL A 62 7.12 13.38 7.04
C VAL A 62 5.77 12.75 6.74
N VAL A 63 4.94 13.47 6.01
CA VAL A 63 3.77 12.93 5.32
C VAL A 63 4.25 12.42 3.97
N LEU A 64 4.01 11.14 3.70
CA LEU A 64 4.37 10.51 2.44
C LEU A 64 3.13 10.37 1.55
N SER A 65 3.24 10.77 0.29
CA SER A 65 2.19 10.62 -0.71
C SER A 65 2.75 10.12 -2.03
N SER A 66 1.91 9.44 -2.80
CA SER A 66 2.22 9.01 -4.16
C SER A 66 0.96 9.01 -5.02
N LYS A 67 1.14 9.20 -6.32
CA LYS A 67 0.08 8.99 -7.32
C LYS A 67 -0.14 7.50 -7.64
N GLU A 68 0.75 6.62 -7.16
CA GLU A 68 0.62 5.19 -7.33
C GLU A 68 -0.58 4.65 -6.53
N LYS A 69 -1.51 3.98 -7.22
CA LYS A 69 -2.82 3.58 -6.67
C LYS A 69 -2.67 2.66 -5.45
N HIS A 70 -1.62 1.84 -5.42
CA HIS A 70 -1.39 0.85 -4.38
C HIS A 70 -0.47 1.36 -3.25
N PHE A 71 -0.02 2.62 -3.31
CA PHE A 71 0.80 3.23 -2.25
C PHE A 71 -0.01 3.51 -0.98
N GLY A 72 0.65 3.45 0.17
CA GLY A 72 0.08 3.74 1.50
C GLY A 72 -0.41 2.51 2.25
N GLY A 73 -1.14 2.72 3.35
CA GLY A 73 -1.57 1.62 4.24
C GLY A 73 -0.38 0.98 4.97
N ILE A 74 0.70 1.74 5.18
CA ILE A 74 1.92 1.24 5.84
C ILE A 74 1.59 0.81 7.27
N SER A 75 1.76 -0.46 7.57
CA SER A 75 1.42 -1.06 8.87
C SER A 75 2.64 -1.58 9.63
N GLY A 76 3.79 -1.68 8.98
CA GLY A 76 5.05 -1.97 9.65
C GLY A 76 6.25 -1.48 8.87
N LEU A 77 7.30 -1.17 9.61
CA LEU A 77 8.54 -0.57 9.12
C LEU A 77 9.71 -1.19 9.87
N HIS A 78 10.70 -1.65 9.12
CA HIS A 78 11.98 -2.09 9.63
C HIS A 78 13.08 -1.24 9.00
N ILE A 79 13.88 -0.59 9.84
CA ILE A 79 15.04 0.19 9.42
C ILE A 79 16.25 -0.74 9.46
N LEU A 80 17.01 -0.79 8.37
CA LEU A 80 18.21 -1.61 8.27
C LEU A 80 19.33 -1.06 9.16
N PRO A 81 20.37 -1.85 9.48
CA PRO A 81 21.43 -1.46 10.40
C PRO A 81 22.18 -0.16 10.07
N ASP A 82 22.12 0.31 8.82
CA ASP A 82 22.73 1.57 8.40
C ASP A 82 21.88 2.81 8.73
N GLY A 83 20.67 2.65 9.25
CA GLY A 83 19.75 3.73 9.60
C GLY A 83 19.14 4.48 8.41
N ARG A 84 19.48 4.09 7.17
CA ARG A 84 19.09 4.81 5.95
C ARG A 84 18.15 3.99 5.08
N ARG A 85 18.40 2.69 4.96
CA ARG A 85 17.53 1.79 4.19
C ARG A 85 16.40 1.28 5.06
N PHE A 86 15.26 1.02 4.44
CA PHE A 86 14.14 0.41 5.13
C PHE A 86 13.43 -0.65 4.28
N ILE A 87 12.68 -1.50 4.97
CA ILE A 87 11.65 -2.37 4.41
C ILE A 87 10.36 -2.07 5.17
N ALA A 88 9.26 -1.86 4.46
CA ALA A 88 7.95 -1.64 5.05
C ALA A 88 6.92 -2.58 4.42
N HIS A 89 5.86 -2.88 5.15
CA HIS A 89 4.70 -3.57 4.61
C HIS A 89 3.43 -2.75 4.72
N SER A 90 2.55 -2.95 3.76
CA SER A 90 1.21 -2.38 3.73
C SER A 90 0.13 -3.41 4.00
N ASP A 91 -0.93 -3.00 4.70
CA ASP A 91 -2.19 -3.73 4.83
C ASP A 91 -2.89 -3.99 3.48
N ARG A 92 -2.43 -3.34 2.40
CA ARG A 92 -2.87 -3.56 1.01
C ARG A 92 -2.10 -4.66 0.28
N GLY A 93 -1.25 -5.41 0.98
CA GLY A 93 -0.55 -6.56 0.43
C GLY A 93 0.67 -6.20 -0.44
N ASN A 94 1.38 -5.12 -0.11
CA ASN A 94 2.61 -4.72 -0.79
C ASN A 94 3.78 -4.58 0.20
N TRP A 95 4.97 -4.96 -0.25
CA TRP A 95 6.24 -4.55 0.34
C TRP A 95 6.71 -3.24 -0.27
N PHE A 96 7.37 -2.42 0.53
CA PHE A 96 8.09 -1.23 0.10
C PHE A 96 9.53 -1.31 0.57
N ARG A 97 10.46 -0.82 -0.24
CA ARG A 97 11.84 -0.56 0.17
C ARG A 97 12.27 0.80 -0.36
N GLY A 98 13.29 1.36 0.25
CA GLY A 98 13.90 2.59 -0.22
C GLY A 98 14.92 3.12 0.76
N ASN A 99 15.39 4.33 0.49
CA ASN A 99 16.40 5.02 1.28
C ASN A 99 15.80 6.31 1.82
N PHE A 100 15.84 6.52 3.13
CA PHE A 100 15.57 7.83 3.72
C PHE A 100 16.62 8.84 3.29
N THR A 101 16.17 10.06 3.00
CA THR A 101 17.03 11.24 2.87
C THR A 101 16.98 12.03 4.16
N PHE A 102 18.09 12.69 4.49
CA PHE A 102 18.25 13.40 5.75
C PHE A 102 18.81 14.81 5.53
N ASP A 103 18.39 15.72 6.41
CA ASP A 103 19.06 16.99 6.70
C ASP A 103 19.45 16.99 8.18
N GLY A 104 20.74 16.80 8.46
CA GLY A 104 21.21 16.40 9.79
C GLY A 104 20.54 15.10 10.25
N ASP A 105 19.84 15.15 11.39
CA ASP A 105 19.10 14.02 11.95
C ASP A 105 17.63 13.97 11.50
N ARG A 106 17.17 14.93 10.67
CA ARG A 106 15.78 15.01 10.23
C ARG A 106 15.58 14.25 8.92
N ILE A 107 14.62 13.33 8.90
CA ILE A 107 14.15 12.71 7.65
C ILE A 107 13.48 13.78 6.79
N THR A 108 13.90 13.90 5.53
CA THR A 108 13.35 14.84 4.56
C THR A 108 12.57 14.17 3.44
N GLY A 109 12.73 12.85 3.25
CA GLY A 109 12.06 12.13 2.19
C GLY A 109 12.57 10.72 1.97
N ILE A 110 12.21 10.14 0.83
CA ILE A 110 12.58 8.79 0.41
C ILE A 110 13.05 8.84 -1.04
N GLN A 111 14.16 8.16 -1.34
CA GLN A 111 14.69 7.93 -2.68
C GLN A 111 14.81 6.44 -2.98
N HIS A 112 14.89 6.12 -4.27
CA HIS A 112 14.97 4.74 -4.78
C HIS A 112 13.88 3.85 -4.21
N ALA A 113 12.67 4.40 -4.08
CA ALA A 113 11.54 3.67 -3.57
C ALA A 113 11.06 2.64 -4.58
N GLU A 114 10.90 1.42 -4.13
CA GLU A 114 10.31 0.34 -4.90
C GLU A 114 9.16 -0.30 -4.12
N MET A 115 8.14 -0.71 -4.85
CA MET A 115 7.00 -1.45 -4.35
C MET A 115 6.95 -2.82 -5.01
N THR A 116 6.67 -3.85 -4.23
CA THR A 116 6.54 -5.23 -4.72
C THR A 116 5.29 -5.87 -4.12
N PRO A 117 4.41 -6.48 -4.95
CA PRO A 117 3.29 -7.27 -4.41
C PRO A 117 3.77 -8.38 -3.48
N MET A 118 3.07 -8.60 -2.38
CA MET A 118 3.33 -9.74 -1.50
C MET A 118 2.97 -11.05 -2.20
N ARG A 119 3.79 -12.07 -2.00
CA ARG A 119 3.49 -13.42 -2.46
C ARG A 119 2.42 -14.05 -1.58
N GLY A 120 1.44 -14.67 -2.21
CA GLY A 120 0.45 -15.47 -1.52
C GLY A 120 1.03 -16.86 -1.17
N PRO A 121 0.26 -17.70 -0.47
CA PRO A 121 0.69 -19.04 -0.08
C PRO A 121 1.07 -19.97 -1.25
N ARG A 122 0.67 -19.63 -2.48
CA ARG A 122 0.90 -20.45 -3.69
C ARG A 122 1.98 -19.90 -4.62
N GLY A 123 2.76 -18.90 -4.16
CA GLY A 123 3.73 -18.19 -5.00
C GLY A 123 3.07 -17.03 -5.72
#